data_AF-A0A2S6STC9-F1
#
_entry.id   AF-A0A2S6STC9-F1
#
_cell.length_a   1.000
_cell.length_b   1.000
_cell.length_c   1.000
_cell.angle_alpha   90.00
_cell.angle_beta   90.00
_cell.angle_gamma   90.00
#
_symmetry.space_group_name_H-M   'P 1'
#
loop_
_entity.id
_entity.type
_entity.pdbx_description
1 polymer ?
#
loop_
_entity_poly.entity_id
_entity_poly.type
_entity_poly.pdbx_seq_one_letter_code
_entity_poly.pdbx_strand_id
1 'polypeptide(L)'
;VGMGGHLMGQKVTDQVAEMRSLPAGIDQRSPARHPDWLGPDDLALKVDELRELTDNQVPIQLKLGAAKVYDDVRMAAKCNPDSIYLDCMEGSTGAGPHIAAANTGIPGIAAVREARRALDDVGKTGEVTLVFAGGIRDGADMAKALALGADCVSVGTGGLIALNCNKDIPEADFEKELGVSAGECYHCHTGRCPVGVATQDPKLRKRLNPDDAALRVYNYLHSMTLEAQLLARACGKTNIHSLEPEDLAALTMEASAMAKVPLAGTDHTVGVDDYHSI
;
A
#
# COMPACT_ATOMS: atom_id res chain seq x y z
N VAL A 1 9.74 3.01 5.91
CA VAL A 1 11.05 3.67 5.69
C VAL A 1 11.50 4.66 6.78
N GLY A 2 10.66 5.06 7.76
CA GLY A 2 11.11 5.91 8.89
C GLY A 2 11.58 7.32 8.49
N MET A 3 11.15 7.81 7.34
CA MET A 3 11.53 9.10 6.76
C MET A 3 10.29 9.82 6.26
N GLY A 4 10.40 11.13 6.05
CA GLY A 4 9.36 11.94 5.42
C GLY A 4 9.36 11.81 3.90
N GLY A 5 8.35 12.40 3.25
CA GLY A 5 8.23 12.42 1.79
C GLY A 5 9.27 13.31 1.11
N HIS A 6 9.71 12.88 -0.08
CA HIS A 6 10.66 13.60 -0.93
C HIS A 6 9.96 14.06 -2.23
N LEU A 7 10.10 15.33 -2.59
CA LEU A 7 9.72 15.84 -3.90
C LEU A 7 10.86 16.70 -4.46
N MET A 8 11.45 16.27 -5.58
CA MET A 8 12.60 16.95 -6.17
C MET A 8 12.19 18.29 -6.78
N GLY A 9 13.05 19.29 -6.69
CA GLY A 9 12.80 20.68 -7.07
C GLY A 9 12.37 20.84 -8.53
N GLN A 10 12.89 20.01 -9.43
CA GLN A 10 12.45 19.93 -10.84
C GLN A 10 10.97 19.55 -11.02
N LYS A 11 10.31 19.01 -9.99
CA LYS A 11 8.88 18.70 -9.94
C LYS A 11 8.10 19.71 -9.10
N VAL A 12 8.76 20.73 -8.57
CA VAL A 12 8.14 21.84 -7.82
C VAL A 12 7.97 23.02 -8.78
N THR A 13 7.00 22.90 -9.68
CA THR A 13 6.57 23.99 -10.56
C THR A 13 5.90 25.10 -9.76
N ASP A 14 5.66 26.26 -10.36
CA ASP A 14 4.95 27.36 -9.71
C ASP A 14 3.57 26.94 -9.16
N GLN A 15 2.86 26.09 -9.90
CA GLN A 15 1.59 25.50 -9.44
C GLN A 15 1.77 24.66 -8.17
N VAL A 16 2.80 23.80 -8.12
CA VAL A 16 3.06 22.93 -6.96
C VAL A 16 3.56 23.74 -5.77
N ALA A 17 4.38 24.76 -6.03
CA ALA A 17 4.87 25.72 -5.06
C ALA A 17 3.71 26.48 -4.39
N GLU A 18 2.76 26.98 -5.19
CA GLU A 18 1.54 27.66 -4.72
C GLU A 18 0.69 26.73 -3.84
N MET A 19 0.41 25.51 -4.30
CA MET A 19 -0.37 24.51 -3.53
C MET A 19 0.27 24.16 -2.19
N ARG A 20 1.59 24.28 -2.07
CA ARG A 20 2.34 23.90 -0.87
C ARG A 20 2.81 25.07 -0.02
N SER A 21 2.57 26.32 -0.47
CA SER A 21 3.12 27.52 0.16
C SER A 21 4.66 27.47 0.32
N LEU A 22 5.36 26.99 -0.71
CA LEU A 22 6.81 26.78 -0.72
C LEU A 22 7.45 27.33 -2.00
N PRO A 23 8.75 27.68 -2.01
CA PRO A 23 9.42 28.20 -3.20
C PRO A 23 9.51 27.17 -4.34
N ALA A 24 9.31 27.62 -5.57
CA ALA A 24 9.47 26.82 -6.78
C ALA A 24 10.93 26.40 -7.01
N GLY A 25 11.12 25.24 -7.64
CA GLY A 25 12.44 24.72 -7.99
C GLY A 25 13.28 24.17 -6.84
N ILE A 26 12.79 24.23 -5.59
CA ILE A 26 13.53 23.75 -4.40
C ILE A 26 13.07 22.35 -3.99
N ASP A 27 14.03 21.45 -3.76
CA ASP A 27 13.80 20.13 -3.19
C ASP A 27 13.02 20.21 -1.88
N GLN A 28 11.91 19.46 -1.79
CA GLN A 28 11.11 19.35 -0.59
C GLN A 28 11.38 18.03 0.10
N ARG A 29 11.86 18.11 1.35
CA ARG A 29 12.09 16.97 2.23
C ARG A 29 11.26 17.19 3.48
N SER A 30 10.26 16.33 3.67
CA SER A 30 9.39 16.41 4.83
C SER A 30 10.13 15.90 6.07
N PRO A 31 9.80 16.41 7.28
CA PRO A 31 10.29 15.84 8.53
C PRO A 31 9.95 14.34 8.63
N ALA A 32 10.79 13.58 9.31
CA ALA A 32 10.58 12.14 9.52
C ALA A 32 9.47 11.82 10.54
N ARG A 33 9.04 12.82 11.31
CA ARG A 33 7.97 12.71 12.30
C ARG A 33 7.03 13.89 12.19
N HIS A 34 5.79 13.66 12.57
CA HIS A 34 4.84 14.72 12.84
C HIS A 34 5.32 15.55 14.04
N PRO A 35 5.36 16.89 13.94
CA PRO A 35 5.77 17.74 15.05
C PRO A 35 4.70 17.89 16.12
N ASP A 36 3.45 17.56 15.79
CA ASP A 36 2.24 17.77 16.59
C ASP A 36 1.83 16.57 17.44
N TRP A 37 2.51 15.42 17.33
CA TRP A 37 2.34 14.30 18.24
C TRP A 37 3.66 13.53 18.43
N LEU A 38 3.96 13.12 19.67
CA LEU A 38 5.19 12.40 20.02
C LEU A 38 4.93 10.96 20.46
N GLY A 39 3.69 10.64 20.84
CA GLY A 39 3.29 9.33 21.32
C GLY A 39 1.80 9.05 21.09
N PRO A 40 1.32 7.90 21.56
CA PRO A 40 -0.06 7.46 21.35
C PRO A 40 -1.11 8.37 21.96
N ASP A 41 -0.83 8.99 23.11
CA ASP A 41 -1.78 9.89 23.77
C ASP A 41 -2.01 11.16 22.92
N ASP A 42 -0.93 11.76 22.43
CA ASP A 42 -1.00 12.89 21.49
C ASP A 42 -1.68 12.47 20.17
N LEU A 43 -1.41 11.26 19.69
CA LEU A 43 -2.04 10.73 18.48
C LEU A 43 -3.56 10.56 18.64
N ALA A 44 -4.03 10.11 19.81
CA ALA A 44 -5.46 10.01 20.10
C ALA A 44 -6.11 11.40 20.09
N LEU A 45 -5.48 12.39 20.74
CA LEU A 45 -5.94 13.79 20.67
C LEU A 45 -5.96 14.31 19.23
N LYS A 46 -4.99 13.92 18.40
CA LYS A 46 -4.95 14.31 17.00
C LYS A 46 -6.08 13.69 16.19
N VAL A 47 -6.43 12.43 16.45
CA VAL A 47 -7.58 11.77 15.83
C VAL A 47 -8.86 12.50 16.24
N ASP A 48 -9.03 12.83 17.52
CA ASP A 48 -10.20 13.56 18.01
C ASP A 48 -10.30 14.97 17.39
N GLU A 49 -9.19 15.70 17.30
CA GLU A 49 -9.13 17.00 16.61
C GLU A 49 -9.63 16.88 15.16
N LEU A 50 -9.18 15.87 14.41
CA LEU A 50 -9.63 15.64 13.04
C LEU A 50 -11.11 15.22 12.97
N ARG A 51 -11.62 14.46 13.95
CA ARG A 51 -13.03 14.09 14.03
C ARG A 51 -13.90 15.32 14.23
N GLU A 52 -13.52 16.20 15.15
CA GLU A 52 -14.20 17.46 15.42
C GLU A 52 -14.18 18.39 14.20
N LEU A 53 -13.01 18.55 13.56
CA LEU A 53 -12.86 19.38 12.36
C LEU A 53 -13.71 18.92 11.18
N THR A 54 -14.07 17.64 11.14
CA THR A 54 -14.85 17.04 10.05
C THR A 54 -16.30 16.74 10.45
N ASP A 55 -16.73 17.15 11.65
CA ASP A 55 -18.03 16.81 12.22
C ASP A 55 -18.36 15.30 12.15
N ASN A 56 -17.34 14.45 12.29
CA ASN A 56 -17.41 12.99 12.08
C ASN A 56 -17.90 12.53 10.70
N GLN A 57 -17.86 13.39 9.67
CA GLN A 57 -18.33 13.04 8.32
C GLN A 57 -17.25 12.37 7.46
N VAL A 58 -15.97 12.52 7.82
CA VAL A 58 -14.84 11.98 7.07
C VAL A 58 -14.13 10.91 7.91
N PRO A 59 -13.93 9.69 7.38
CA PRO A 59 -13.22 8.65 8.10
C PRO A 59 -11.74 9.00 8.27
N ILE A 60 -11.19 8.69 9.43
CA ILE A 60 -9.79 8.90 9.78
C ILE A 60 -9.03 7.59 9.62
N GLN A 61 -8.00 7.64 8.79
CA GLN A 61 -7.10 6.52 8.54
C GLN A 61 -5.72 6.79 9.13
N LEU A 62 -5.21 5.84 9.93
CA LEU A 62 -3.82 5.84 10.37
C LEU A 62 -3.00 4.96 9.44
N LYS A 63 -2.05 5.57 8.71
CA LYS A 63 -1.12 4.84 7.86
C LYS A 63 0.16 4.50 8.61
N LEU A 64 0.42 3.20 8.77
CA LEU A 64 1.58 2.66 9.47
C LEU A 64 2.49 1.92 8.50
N GLY A 65 3.78 2.21 8.54
CA GLY A 65 4.77 1.37 7.87
C GLY A 65 5.01 0.11 8.70
N ALA A 66 5.01 -1.06 8.08
CA ALA A 66 5.23 -2.32 8.78
C ALA A 66 6.63 -2.35 9.42
N ALA A 67 6.68 -2.33 10.75
CA ALA A 67 7.89 -2.38 11.56
C ALA A 67 7.66 -3.29 12.77
N LYS A 68 7.20 -2.76 13.90
CA LYS A 68 6.79 -3.57 15.07
C LYS A 68 5.29 -3.83 14.99
N VAL A 69 4.90 -4.55 13.94
CA VAL A 69 3.52 -4.59 13.44
C VAL A 69 2.49 -4.84 14.55
N TYR A 70 2.70 -5.85 15.39
CA TYR A 70 1.78 -6.16 16.48
C TYR A 70 1.62 -4.98 17.46
N ASP A 71 2.73 -4.44 17.98
CA ASP A 71 2.69 -3.35 18.97
C ASP A 71 2.16 -2.04 18.36
N ASP A 72 2.60 -1.70 17.14
CA ASP A 72 2.24 -0.47 16.45
C ASP A 72 0.74 -0.45 16.11
N VAL A 73 0.20 -1.55 15.59
CA VAL A 73 -1.23 -1.69 15.27
C VAL A 73 -2.07 -1.70 16.55
N ARG A 74 -1.64 -2.44 17.57
CA ARG A 74 -2.32 -2.48 18.88
C ARG A 74 -2.43 -1.10 19.51
N MET A 75 -1.37 -0.31 19.42
CA MET A 75 -1.32 1.07 19.91
C MET A 75 -2.24 1.97 19.07
N ALA A 76 -2.11 1.93 17.74
CA ALA A 76 -2.90 2.76 16.84
C ALA A 76 -4.40 2.49 16.93
N ALA A 77 -4.80 1.23 17.12
CA ALA A 77 -6.20 0.85 17.27
C ALA A 77 -6.86 1.47 18.52
N LYS A 78 -6.08 1.71 19.58
CA LYS A 78 -6.55 2.39 20.80
C LYS A 78 -6.77 3.90 20.61
N CYS A 79 -6.20 4.48 19.55
CA CYS A 79 -6.47 5.86 19.15
C CYS A 79 -7.83 6.00 18.40
N ASN A 80 -8.62 4.93 18.29
CA ASN A 80 -9.95 4.89 17.65
C ASN A 80 -10.02 5.48 16.22
N PRO A 81 -9.10 5.11 15.30
CA PRO A 81 -9.27 5.44 13.89
C PRO A 81 -10.40 4.60 13.26
N ASP A 82 -10.92 5.03 12.11
CA ASP A 82 -11.88 4.23 11.35
C ASP A 82 -11.18 3.14 10.52
N SER A 83 -9.92 3.36 10.16
CA SER A 83 -9.09 2.36 9.49
C SER A 83 -7.60 2.47 9.81
N ILE A 84 -6.91 1.33 9.74
CA ILE A 84 -5.45 1.26 9.79
C ILE A 84 -4.95 0.78 8.43
N TYR A 85 -4.10 1.59 7.80
CA TYR A 85 -3.44 1.27 6.54
C TYR A 85 -2.04 0.74 6.82
N LEU A 86 -1.87 -0.57 6.67
CA LEU A 86 -0.61 -1.26 6.89
C LEU A 86 0.19 -1.31 5.58
N ASP A 87 1.18 -0.41 5.46
CA ASP A 87 2.07 -0.29 4.31
C ASP A 87 3.33 -1.14 4.52
N CYS A 88 3.43 -2.24 3.77
CA CYS A 88 4.47 -3.25 3.92
C CYS A 88 5.71 -2.94 3.08
N MET A 89 6.74 -3.77 3.18
CA MET A 89 8.03 -3.58 2.50
C MET A 89 7.90 -3.36 0.99
N GLU A 90 6.90 -3.99 0.37
CA GLU A 90 6.64 -3.99 -1.07
C GLU A 90 5.95 -2.70 -1.57
N GLY A 91 5.77 -1.70 -0.71
CA GLY A 91 5.29 -0.37 -1.07
C GLY A 91 6.25 0.35 -2.04
N SER A 92 5.71 1.23 -2.89
CA SER A 92 6.50 1.99 -3.87
C SER A 92 6.63 3.47 -3.50
N THR A 93 7.59 4.16 -4.13
CA THR A 93 7.78 5.60 -3.95
C THR A 93 8.15 6.27 -5.27
N GLY A 94 7.71 7.53 -5.43
CA GLY A 94 8.15 8.38 -6.54
C GLY A 94 9.56 8.94 -6.36
N ALA A 95 10.04 9.04 -5.12
CA ALA A 95 11.38 9.47 -4.77
C ALA A 95 11.74 9.03 -3.35
N GLY A 96 12.95 8.48 -3.18
CA GLY A 96 13.48 8.09 -1.87
C GLY A 96 14.87 7.45 -2.02
N PRO A 97 15.67 7.39 -0.94
CA PRO A 97 16.95 6.70 -0.95
C PRO A 97 16.79 5.21 -1.26
N HIS A 98 17.52 4.71 -2.26
CA HIS A 98 17.51 3.28 -2.61
C HIS A 98 17.86 2.37 -1.43
N ILE A 99 18.79 2.80 -0.58
CA ILE A 99 19.17 2.04 0.62
C ILE A 99 17.99 1.82 1.56
N ALA A 100 17.11 2.82 1.73
CA ALA A 100 15.96 2.69 2.61
C ALA A 100 14.86 1.81 1.97
N ALA A 101 14.64 1.94 0.67
CA ALA A 101 13.69 1.09 -0.05
C ALA A 101 14.12 -0.39 -0.03
N ALA A 102 15.42 -0.67 -0.10
CA ALA A 102 15.94 -2.03 -0.14
C ALA A 102 16.10 -2.70 1.25
N ASN A 103 16.22 -1.92 2.33
CA ASN A 103 16.63 -2.44 3.64
C ASN A 103 15.69 -2.08 4.80
N THR A 104 14.49 -1.57 4.53
CA THR A 104 13.52 -1.24 5.60
C THR A 104 12.13 -1.76 5.28
N GLY A 105 11.35 -2.02 6.34
CA GLY A 105 10.01 -2.59 6.25
C GLY A 105 9.98 -4.08 6.55
N ILE A 106 8.77 -4.60 6.71
CA ILE A 106 8.49 -6.03 6.91
C ILE A 106 7.70 -6.54 5.71
N PRO A 107 8.01 -7.73 5.15
CA PRO A 107 7.23 -8.33 4.07
C PRO A 107 5.75 -8.46 4.43
N GLY A 108 4.86 -8.11 3.50
CA GLY A 108 3.45 -8.00 3.81
C GLY A 108 2.79 -9.30 4.27
N ILE A 109 3.23 -10.44 3.72
CA ILE A 109 2.72 -11.76 4.11
C ILE A 109 3.00 -12.09 5.59
N ALA A 110 4.08 -11.56 6.16
CA ALA A 110 4.42 -11.72 7.58
C ALA A 110 3.72 -10.67 8.47
N ALA A 111 3.39 -9.51 7.91
CA ALA A 111 2.84 -8.39 8.66
C ALA A 111 1.32 -8.52 8.90
N VAL A 112 0.57 -8.97 7.89
CA VAL A 112 -0.91 -8.92 7.93
C VAL A 112 -1.52 -9.72 9.08
N ARG A 113 -1.03 -10.94 9.35
CA ARG A 113 -1.51 -11.79 10.45
C ARG A 113 -1.20 -11.19 11.82
N GLU A 114 -0.03 -10.57 11.97
CA GLU A 114 0.33 -9.86 13.20
C GLU A 114 -0.56 -8.65 13.47
N ALA A 115 -0.94 -7.92 12.41
CA ALA A 115 -1.85 -6.79 12.51
C ALA A 115 -3.28 -7.23 12.85
N ARG A 116 -3.77 -8.30 12.23
CA ARG A 116 -5.07 -8.91 12.54
C ARG A 116 -5.14 -9.34 14.01
N ARG A 117 -4.15 -10.11 14.48
CA ARG A 117 -4.03 -10.53 15.89
C ARG A 117 -4.01 -9.34 16.84
N ALA A 118 -3.25 -8.29 16.51
CA ALA A 118 -3.19 -7.07 17.33
C ALA A 118 -4.55 -6.39 17.49
N LEU A 119 -5.38 -6.36 16.44
CA LEU A 119 -6.74 -5.84 16.49
C LEU A 119 -7.69 -6.76 17.28
N ASP A 120 -7.57 -8.08 17.10
CA ASP A 120 -8.35 -9.08 17.84
C ASP A 120 -8.10 -8.98 19.35
N ASP A 121 -6.82 -8.89 19.76
CA ASP A 121 -6.41 -8.82 21.16
C ASP A 121 -6.90 -7.56 21.90
N VAL A 122 -7.20 -6.48 21.18
CA VAL A 122 -7.78 -5.26 21.75
C VAL A 122 -9.27 -5.12 21.47
N GLY A 123 -9.90 -6.15 20.89
CA GLY A 123 -11.33 -6.17 20.60
C GLY A 123 -11.77 -5.11 19.58
N LYS A 124 -10.90 -4.75 18.62
CA LYS A 124 -11.18 -3.73 17.59
C LYS A 124 -11.52 -4.32 16.22
N THR A 125 -11.62 -5.64 16.12
CA THR A 125 -12.12 -6.37 14.95
C THR A 125 -13.54 -5.96 14.59
N GLY A 126 -13.77 -5.62 13.33
CA GLY A 126 -15.06 -5.12 12.86
C GLY A 126 -15.37 -3.66 13.23
N GLU A 127 -14.60 -3.04 14.13
CA GLU A 127 -14.66 -1.60 14.42
C GLU A 127 -13.63 -0.83 13.57
N VAL A 128 -12.40 -1.34 13.48
CA VAL A 128 -11.30 -0.73 12.72
C VAL A 128 -11.04 -1.56 11.47
N THR A 129 -11.17 -0.94 10.29
CA THR A 129 -10.87 -1.60 9.01
C THR A 129 -9.36 -1.74 8.83
N LEU A 130 -8.86 -2.97 8.64
CA LEU A 130 -7.47 -3.24 8.32
C LEU A 130 -7.25 -3.23 6.80
N VAL A 131 -6.59 -2.17 6.32
CA VAL A 131 -6.21 -2.03 4.90
C VAL A 131 -4.79 -2.58 4.70
N PHE A 132 -4.67 -3.64 3.91
CA PHE A 132 -3.38 -4.19 3.52
C PHE A 132 -2.81 -3.46 2.29
N ALA A 133 -1.56 -3.02 2.36
CA ALA A 133 -0.89 -2.36 1.27
C ALA A 133 0.56 -2.82 1.10
N GLY A 134 0.98 -2.87 -0.17
CA GLY A 134 2.30 -3.35 -0.58
C GLY A 134 2.18 -4.59 -1.44
N GLY A 135 2.74 -4.54 -2.66
CA GLY A 135 2.93 -5.72 -3.49
C GLY A 135 1.67 -6.37 -4.12
N ILE A 136 0.46 -5.84 -3.92
CA ILE A 136 -0.76 -6.38 -4.54
C ILE A 136 -0.76 -6.12 -6.06
N ARG A 137 -0.78 -7.20 -6.84
CA ARG A 137 -0.73 -7.13 -8.31
C ARG A 137 -1.99 -7.61 -9.00
N ASP A 138 -2.68 -8.59 -8.45
CA ASP A 138 -3.80 -9.28 -9.08
C ASP A 138 -4.84 -9.76 -8.04
N GLY A 139 -5.90 -10.44 -8.51
CA GLY A 139 -6.96 -10.93 -7.64
C GLY A 139 -6.51 -12.07 -6.73
N ALA A 140 -5.43 -12.78 -7.06
CA ALA A 140 -4.88 -13.83 -6.20
C ALA A 140 -4.13 -13.24 -5.01
N ASP A 141 -3.34 -12.19 -5.23
CA ASP A 141 -2.71 -11.43 -4.15
C ASP A 141 -3.79 -10.82 -3.23
N MET A 142 -4.88 -10.28 -3.80
CA MET A 142 -6.03 -9.77 -3.02
C MET A 142 -6.69 -10.86 -2.18
N ALA A 143 -7.05 -12.00 -2.79
CA ALA A 143 -7.70 -13.10 -2.07
C ALA A 143 -6.84 -13.61 -0.91
N LYS A 144 -5.53 -13.74 -1.11
CA LYS A 144 -4.59 -14.12 -0.04
C LYS A 144 -4.53 -13.10 1.09
N ALA A 145 -4.48 -11.80 0.77
CA ALA A 145 -4.45 -10.76 1.79
C ALA A 145 -5.74 -10.77 2.64
N LEU A 146 -6.90 -10.93 2.00
CA LEU A 146 -8.19 -11.06 2.68
C LEU A 146 -8.22 -12.32 3.57
N ALA A 147 -7.83 -13.47 3.03
CA ALA A 147 -7.75 -14.73 3.77
C ALA A 147 -6.85 -14.60 5.01
N LEU A 148 -5.74 -13.88 4.92
CA LEU A 148 -4.80 -13.67 6.02
C LEU A 148 -5.27 -12.62 7.06
N GLY A 149 -6.44 -12.02 6.88
CA GLY A 149 -7.09 -11.16 7.87
C GLY A 149 -7.18 -9.67 7.51
N ALA A 150 -6.84 -9.27 6.28
CA ALA A 150 -7.12 -7.91 5.81
C ALA A 150 -8.62 -7.74 5.52
N ASP A 151 -9.17 -6.56 5.80
CA ASP A 151 -10.54 -6.22 5.44
C ASP A 151 -10.62 -5.67 4.01
N CYS A 152 -9.58 -5.00 3.54
CA CYS A 152 -9.43 -4.61 2.14
C CYS A 152 -7.96 -4.48 1.74
N VAL A 153 -7.72 -4.34 0.43
CA VAL A 153 -6.37 -4.13 -0.13
C VAL A 153 -6.24 -2.76 -0.80
N SER A 154 -5.03 -2.22 -0.80
CA SER A 154 -4.69 -1.02 -1.56
C SER A 154 -3.84 -1.36 -2.78
N VAL A 155 -4.21 -0.81 -3.92
CA VAL A 155 -3.51 -1.00 -5.20
C VAL A 155 -2.86 0.31 -5.63
N GLY A 156 -1.52 0.33 -5.68
CA GLY A 156 -0.73 1.48 -6.12
C GLY A 156 -0.09 1.24 -7.49
N THR A 157 1.06 0.55 -7.50
CA THR A 157 1.87 0.31 -8.70
C THR A 157 1.11 -0.40 -9.82
N GLY A 158 0.29 -1.40 -9.52
CA GLY A 158 -0.55 -2.07 -10.52
C GLY A 158 -1.48 -1.11 -11.26
N GLY A 159 -2.10 -0.17 -10.53
CA GLY A 159 -2.90 0.91 -11.11
C GLY A 159 -2.07 1.88 -11.96
N LEU A 160 -0.85 2.23 -11.53
CA LEU A 160 0.06 3.05 -12.34
C LEU A 160 0.48 2.35 -13.64
N ILE A 161 0.73 1.05 -13.61
CA ILE A 161 1.03 0.24 -14.81
C ILE A 161 -0.18 0.25 -15.75
N ALA A 162 -1.38 0.02 -15.23
CA ALA A 162 -2.61 0.11 -16.02
C ALA A 162 -2.82 1.51 -16.64
N LEU A 163 -2.46 2.58 -15.91
CA LEU A 163 -2.53 3.95 -16.40
C LEU A 163 -1.62 4.15 -17.62
N ASN A 164 -0.33 3.81 -17.52
CA ASN A 164 0.66 3.79 -18.62
C ASN A 164 2.10 3.57 -18.13
N CYS A 165 2.37 3.41 -16.82
CA CYS A 165 3.73 3.27 -16.31
C CYS A 165 4.48 2.16 -17.06
N ASN A 166 5.68 2.49 -17.57
CA ASN A 166 6.51 1.60 -18.37
C ASN A 166 5.92 1.09 -19.71
N LYS A 167 4.78 1.61 -20.15
CA LYS A 167 4.17 1.23 -21.42
C LYS A 167 4.90 1.88 -22.60
N ASP A 168 5.20 1.09 -23.62
CA ASP A 168 5.67 1.59 -24.91
C ASP A 168 4.48 2.16 -25.71
N ILE A 169 4.46 3.49 -25.89
CA ILE A 169 3.41 4.21 -26.64
C ILE A 169 4.10 5.08 -27.70
N PRO A 170 3.45 5.37 -28.85
CA PRO A 170 4.09 6.11 -29.95
C PRO A 170 4.68 7.48 -29.56
N GLU A 171 4.09 8.14 -28.57
CA GLU A 171 4.51 9.45 -28.09
C GLU A 171 5.66 9.38 -27.06
N ALA A 172 5.96 8.20 -26.53
CA ALA A 172 7.00 7.99 -25.53
C ALA A 172 8.34 7.66 -26.18
N ASP A 173 9.40 8.24 -25.62
CA ASP A 173 10.78 7.99 -26.00
C ASP A 173 11.60 7.83 -24.72
N PHE A 174 11.64 6.61 -24.19
CA PHE A 174 12.30 6.33 -22.92
C PHE A 174 13.82 6.47 -23.01
N GLU A 175 14.42 6.09 -24.14
CA GLU A 175 15.86 6.19 -24.37
C GLU A 175 16.31 7.65 -24.36
N LYS A 176 15.61 8.53 -25.07
CA LYS A 176 15.94 9.95 -25.11
C LYS A 176 15.71 10.66 -23.78
N GLU A 177 14.56 10.42 -23.15
CA GLU A 177 14.16 11.16 -21.95
C GLU A 177 14.86 10.66 -20.69
N LEU A 178 15.18 9.36 -20.62
CA LEU A 178 15.63 8.70 -19.40
C LEU A 178 16.83 7.77 -19.57
N GLY A 179 17.26 7.43 -20.79
CA GLY A 179 18.39 6.55 -21.07
C GLY A 179 18.12 5.07 -20.74
N VAL A 180 16.86 4.65 -20.81
CA VAL A 180 16.43 3.27 -20.54
C VAL A 180 15.35 2.87 -21.54
N SER A 181 15.12 1.58 -21.71
CA SER A 181 14.02 1.08 -22.54
C SER A 181 12.67 1.13 -21.80
N ALA A 182 11.57 1.12 -22.56
CA ALA A 182 10.24 0.93 -21.98
C ALA A 182 10.18 -0.42 -21.24
N GLY A 183 9.56 -0.48 -20.06
CA GLY A 183 9.57 -1.66 -19.19
C GLY A 183 10.56 -1.59 -18.03
N GLU A 184 11.63 -0.79 -18.16
CA GLU A 184 12.76 -0.81 -17.22
C GLU A 184 12.92 0.50 -16.42
N CYS A 185 11.97 1.43 -16.55
CA CYS A 185 12.06 2.74 -15.90
C CYS A 185 11.65 2.70 -14.42
N TYR A 186 12.54 3.22 -13.57
CA TYR A 186 12.32 3.56 -12.16
C TYR A 186 12.76 5.00 -11.82
N HIS A 187 12.82 5.87 -12.83
CA HIS A 187 13.33 7.26 -12.72
C HIS A 187 12.24 8.30 -12.38
N CYS A 188 11.20 7.92 -11.65
CA CYS A 188 10.05 8.77 -11.29
C CYS A 188 10.44 10.10 -10.61
N HIS A 189 11.57 10.10 -9.91
CA HIS A 189 12.12 11.25 -9.19
C HIS A 189 12.63 12.34 -10.13
N THR A 190 12.98 11.99 -11.37
CA THR A 190 13.51 12.93 -12.38
C THR A 190 12.46 13.90 -12.91
N GLY A 191 11.17 13.57 -12.79
CA GLY A 191 10.10 14.34 -13.39
C GLY A 191 10.04 14.25 -14.92
N ARG A 192 10.80 13.35 -15.56
CA ARG A 192 10.88 13.19 -17.03
C ARG A 192 10.12 11.95 -17.53
N CYS A 193 9.02 11.59 -16.87
CA CYS A 193 8.25 10.40 -17.22
C CYS A 193 7.72 10.48 -18.67
N PRO A 194 8.17 9.62 -19.60
CA PRO A 194 7.86 9.75 -21.03
C PRO A 194 6.40 9.49 -21.38
N VAL A 195 5.67 8.84 -20.47
CA VAL A 195 4.27 8.46 -20.62
C VAL A 195 3.30 9.36 -19.85
N GLY A 196 3.79 10.48 -19.30
CA GLY A 196 2.94 11.50 -18.68
C GLY A 196 2.43 11.18 -17.26
N VAL A 197 2.86 10.07 -16.64
CA VAL A 197 2.39 9.66 -15.31
C VAL A 197 3.09 10.42 -14.18
N ALA A 198 4.42 10.31 -14.06
CA ALA A 198 5.18 10.84 -12.92
C ALA A 198 5.98 12.12 -13.28
N THR A 199 5.34 13.09 -13.93
CA THR A 199 5.98 14.32 -14.46
C THR A 199 5.13 15.57 -14.23
N GLN A 200 5.79 16.72 -14.12
CA GLN A 200 5.14 18.03 -14.14
C GLN A 200 5.39 18.81 -15.44
N ASP A 201 6.14 18.24 -16.40
CA ASP A 201 6.35 18.86 -17.71
C ASP A 201 5.04 18.86 -18.51
N PRO A 202 4.51 20.04 -18.91
CA PRO A 202 3.27 20.12 -19.66
C PRO A 202 3.27 19.35 -20.99
N LYS A 203 4.42 19.19 -21.66
CA LYS A 203 4.54 18.42 -22.89
C LYS A 203 4.43 16.92 -22.62
N LEU A 204 5.08 16.43 -21.56
CA LEU A 204 5.02 15.02 -21.19
C LEU A 204 3.64 14.65 -20.62
N ARG A 205 3.04 15.51 -19.81
CA ARG A 205 1.68 15.29 -19.25
C ARG A 205 0.62 15.11 -20.33
N LYS A 206 0.71 15.83 -21.45
CA LYS A 206 -0.21 15.69 -22.60
C LYS A 206 -0.21 14.30 -23.24
N ARG A 207 0.82 13.48 -23.00
CA ARG A 207 0.91 12.11 -23.53
C ARG A 207 0.01 11.13 -22.78
N LEU A 208 -0.52 11.52 -21.61
CA LEU A 208 -1.48 10.72 -20.86
C LEU A 208 -2.91 11.19 -21.17
N ASN A 209 -3.62 10.45 -22.02
CA ASN A 209 -5.06 10.65 -22.21
C ASN A 209 -5.82 10.09 -20.98
N PRO A 210 -6.54 10.93 -20.20
CA PRO A 210 -7.24 10.49 -19.00
C PRO A 210 -8.34 9.45 -19.27
N ASP A 211 -9.09 9.57 -20.37
CA ASP A 211 -10.24 8.70 -20.64
C ASP A 211 -9.75 7.29 -20.99
N ASP A 212 -8.75 7.19 -21.86
CA ASP A 212 -8.15 5.91 -22.23
C ASP A 212 -7.46 5.25 -21.03
N ALA A 213 -6.81 6.05 -20.18
CA ALA A 213 -6.12 5.57 -18.99
C ALA A 213 -7.13 5.07 -17.93
N ALA A 214 -8.23 5.81 -17.72
CA ALA A 214 -9.31 5.40 -16.83
C ALA A 214 -9.93 4.07 -17.27
N LEU A 215 -10.19 3.88 -18.57
CA LEU A 215 -10.71 2.61 -19.08
C LEU A 215 -9.76 1.42 -18.80
N ARG A 216 -8.45 1.62 -18.94
CA ARG A 216 -7.46 0.56 -18.62
C ARG A 216 -7.41 0.25 -17.13
N VAL A 217 -7.45 1.27 -16.27
CA VAL A 217 -7.51 1.09 -14.82
C VAL A 217 -8.79 0.36 -14.43
N TYR A 218 -9.94 0.75 -15.01
CA TYR A 218 -11.21 0.05 -14.82
C TYR A 218 -11.09 -1.43 -15.19
N ASN A 219 -10.57 -1.75 -16.38
CA ASN A 219 -10.41 -3.13 -16.83
C ASN A 219 -9.52 -3.93 -15.87
N TYR A 220 -8.42 -3.33 -15.40
CA TYR A 220 -7.51 -3.96 -14.45
C TYR A 220 -8.19 -4.28 -13.11
N LEU A 221 -8.86 -3.30 -12.49
CA LEU A 221 -9.57 -3.50 -11.23
C LEU A 221 -10.76 -4.47 -11.38
N HIS A 222 -11.44 -4.44 -12.52
CA HIS A 222 -12.52 -5.36 -12.82
C HIS A 222 -12.02 -6.80 -12.94
N SER A 223 -10.95 -7.04 -13.70
CA SER A 223 -10.31 -8.37 -13.80
C SER A 223 -9.84 -8.88 -12.45
N MET A 224 -9.16 -8.03 -11.66
CA MET A 224 -8.72 -8.36 -10.31
C MET A 224 -9.90 -8.78 -9.40
N THR A 225 -11.05 -8.12 -9.55
CA THR A 225 -12.26 -8.49 -8.81
C THR A 225 -12.78 -9.87 -9.24
N LEU A 226 -12.83 -10.15 -10.55
CA LEU A 226 -13.28 -11.44 -11.07
C LEU A 226 -12.36 -12.60 -10.64
N GLU A 227 -11.06 -12.37 -10.62
CA GLU A 227 -10.06 -13.33 -10.16
C GLU A 227 -10.23 -13.68 -8.67
N ALA A 228 -10.43 -12.68 -7.81
CA ALA A 228 -10.69 -12.95 -6.39
C ALA A 228 -12.03 -13.66 -6.15
N GLN A 229 -13.07 -13.32 -6.91
CA GLN A 229 -14.35 -14.05 -6.88
C GLN A 229 -14.18 -15.50 -7.30
N LEU A 230 -13.35 -15.76 -8.32
CA LEU A 230 -13.04 -17.12 -8.77
C LEU A 230 -12.38 -17.93 -7.65
N LEU A 231 -11.42 -17.34 -6.94
CA LEU A 231 -10.74 -18.01 -5.83
C LEU A 231 -11.66 -18.25 -4.63
N ALA A 232 -12.47 -17.27 -4.24
CA ALA A 232 -13.47 -17.45 -3.18
C ALA A 232 -14.43 -18.61 -3.50
N ARG A 233 -14.91 -18.70 -4.76
CA ARG A 233 -15.76 -19.82 -5.20
C ARG A 233 -15.02 -21.16 -5.20
N ALA A 234 -13.74 -21.17 -5.57
CA ALA A 234 -12.92 -22.39 -5.52
C ALA A 234 -12.78 -22.93 -4.08
N CYS A 235 -12.75 -22.03 -3.09
CA CYS A 235 -12.78 -22.36 -1.67
C CYS A 235 -14.20 -22.62 -1.11
N GLY A 236 -15.22 -22.67 -1.97
CA GLY A 236 -16.61 -22.90 -1.56
C GLY A 236 -17.27 -21.71 -0.85
N LYS A 237 -16.68 -20.52 -0.91
CA LYS A 237 -17.19 -19.29 -0.29
C LYS A 237 -18.06 -18.50 -1.24
N THR A 238 -19.14 -17.91 -0.74
CA THR A 238 -20.05 -17.04 -1.51
C THR A 238 -19.71 -15.55 -1.40
N ASN A 239 -18.86 -15.19 -0.44
CA ASN A 239 -18.36 -13.85 -0.20
C ASN A 239 -16.82 -13.89 -0.04
N ILE A 240 -16.11 -12.92 -0.63
CA ILE A 240 -14.66 -12.82 -0.52
C ILE A 240 -14.18 -12.57 0.91
N HIS A 241 -15.01 -11.93 1.75
CA HIS A 241 -14.72 -11.72 3.17
C HIS A 241 -14.94 -12.97 4.02
N SER A 242 -15.40 -14.08 3.42
CA SER A 242 -15.46 -15.39 4.07
C SER A 242 -14.22 -16.24 3.78
N LEU A 243 -13.23 -15.70 3.06
CA LEU A 243 -11.92 -16.33 2.93
C LEU A 243 -11.23 -16.30 4.30
N GLU A 244 -10.66 -17.43 4.69
CA GLU A 244 -10.01 -17.62 5.99
C GLU A 244 -8.58 -18.15 5.78
N PRO A 245 -7.68 -18.05 6.78
CA PRO A 245 -6.32 -18.55 6.64
C PRO A 245 -6.26 -20.05 6.26
N GLU A 246 -7.28 -20.84 6.63
CA GLU A 246 -7.46 -22.27 6.31
C GLU A 246 -7.66 -22.54 4.81
N ASP A 247 -8.07 -21.52 4.04
CA ASP A 247 -8.22 -21.62 2.58
C ASP A 247 -6.85 -21.58 1.88
N LEU A 248 -5.76 -21.39 2.62
CA LEU A 248 -4.38 -21.32 2.12
C LEU A 248 -3.55 -22.51 2.60
N ALA A 249 -2.59 -22.92 1.77
CA ALA A 249 -1.56 -23.88 2.14
C ALA A 249 -0.18 -23.36 1.76
N ALA A 250 0.76 -23.39 2.70
CA ALA A 250 2.14 -23.00 2.47
C ALA A 250 2.90 -24.11 1.72
N LEU A 251 3.61 -23.72 0.66
CA LEU A 251 4.43 -24.65 -0.12
C LEU A 251 5.83 -24.87 0.48
N THR A 252 6.26 -24.00 1.39
CA THR A 252 7.57 -24.06 2.04
C THR A 252 7.46 -23.75 3.53
N MET A 253 8.47 -24.19 4.30
CA MET A 253 8.57 -23.91 5.75
C MET A 253 8.59 -22.41 6.04
N GLU A 254 9.28 -21.64 5.22
CA GLU A 254 9.40 -20.18 5.36
C GLU A 254 8.05 -19.50 5.11
N ALA A 255 7.31 -19.92 4.08
CA ALA A 255 5.98 -19.40 3.81
C ALA A 255 5.02 -19.72 4.97
N SER A 256 5.09 -20.94 5.52
CA SER A 256 4.31 -21.32 6.71
C SER A 256 4.67 -20.48 7.92
N ALA A 257 5.97 -20.29 8.19
CA ALA A 257 6.44 -19.50 9.33
C ALA A 257 6.04 -18.01 9.23
N MET A 258 6.11 -17.43 8.03
CA MET A 258 5.76 -16.02 7.81
C MET A 258 4.25 -15.80 7.81
N ALA A 259 3.52 -16.57 7.01
CA ALA A 259 2.08 -16.40 6.83
C ALA A 259 1.25 -17.02 7.97
N LYS A 260 1.88 -17.85 8.81
CA LYS A 260 1.22 -18.63 9.87
C LYS A 260 0.06 -19.45 9.33
N VAL A 261 0.32 -20.19 8.26
CA VAL A 261 -0.62 -21.11 7.61
C VAL A 261 0.00 -22.52 7.53
N PRO A 262 -0.82 -23.60 7.51
CA PRO A 262 -0.31 -24.97 7.48
C PRO A 262 0.48 -25.28 6.22
N LEU A 263 1.46 -26.19 6.33
CA LEU A 263 2.18 -26.71 5.17
C LEU A 263 1.30 -27.64 4.35
N ALA A 264 1.37 -27.51 3.02
CA ALA A 264 0.62 -28.33 2.09
C ALA A 264 0.80 -29.83 2.38
N GLY A 265 -0.32 -30.52 2.59
CA GLY A 265 -0.36 -31.95 2.91
C GLY A 265 -0.18 -32.29 4.40
N THR A 266 -0.19 -31.30 5.30
CA THR A 266 -0.06 -31.49 6.76
C THR A 266 -0.90 -30.47 7.53
N ASP A 267 -1.14 -30.72 8.81
CA ASP A 267 -1.70 -29.74 9.75
C ASP A 267 -0.61 -28.94 10.50
N HIS A 268 0.65 -29.09 10.11
CA HIS A 268 1.77 -28.44 10.79
C HIS A 268 1.93 -26.99 10.32
N THR A 269 1.91 -26.06 11.27
CA THR A 269 2.25 -24.64 11.04
C THR A 269 3.59 -24.34 11.72
N VAL A 270 4.54 -23.79 10.97
CA VAL A 270 5.89 -23.55 11.48
C VAL A 270 5.89 -22.41 12.49
N GLY A 271 6.42 -22.66 13.69
CA GLY A 271 6.52 -21.63 14.75
C GLY A 271 5.20 -21.31 15.47
N VAL A 272 4.18 -22.15 15.30
CA VAL A 272 2.89 -22.04 16.00
C VAL A 272 2.55 -23.39 16.63
N ASP A 273 2.31 -23.38 17.95
CA ASP A 273 1.96 -24.60 18.70
C ASP A 273 0.50 -25.02 18.48
N ASP A 274 -0.42 -24.05 18.35
CA ASP A 274 -1.85 -24.26 18.02
C ASP A 274 -2.34 -23.22 17.02
N TYR A 275 -2.58 -23.67 15.78
CA TYR A 275 -3.02 -22.84 14.67
C TYR A 275 -4.38 -22.17 14.90
N HIS A 276 -5.30 -22.81 15.63
CA HIS A 276 -6.60 -22.24 15.95
C HIS A 276 -6.56 -21.17 17.05
N SER A 277 -5.38 -20.92 17.63
CA SER A 277 -5.16 -19.93 18.69
C SER A 277 -4.45 -18.65 18.22
N ILE A 278 -4.26 -18.48 16.90
CA ILE A 278 -3.53 -17.34 16.29
C ILE A 278 -4.43 -16.17 15.94
#